data_AF-A0A959LUP6-F1
#
_entry.id   AF-A0A959LUP6-F1
#
_cell.length_a   1.000
_cell.length_b   1.000
_cell.length_c   1.000
_cell.angle_alpha   90.00
_cell.angle_beta   90.00
_cell.angle_gamma   90.00
#
_symmetry.space_group_name_H-M   'P 1'
#
loop_
_entity.id
_entity.type
_entity.pdbx_description
1 polymer ?
#
loop_
_entity_poly.entity_id
_entity_poly.type
_entity_poly.pdbx_seq_one_letter_code
_entity_poly.pdbx_strand_id
1 'polypeptide(L)'
;MLFEYEHLKSQVNPHFLFNSLNTLTNLIEDDKNAALLYTNQLSDLYRNMLSFRNRDTITIAEEWEIMENYLYIQQSRFGPALKIEIDVPDPIKATKKIIPMALQLLVENAIKH
;
A
#
# COMPACT_ATOMS: atom_id res chain seq x y z
N MET A 1 -20.15 -17.40 -10.36
CA MET A 1 -20.35 -17.29 -8.90
C MET A 1 -19.16 -17.74 -8.04
N LEU A 2 -18.41 -18.82 -8.34
CA LEU A 2 -17.12 -19.06 -7.66
C LEU A 2 -16.00 -18.09 -8.13
N PHE A 3 -16.08 -17.64 -9.38
CA PHE A 3 -15.05 -16.78 -10.00
C PHE A 3 -15.02 -15.35 -9.43
N GLU A 4 -16.14 -14.79 -8.96
CA GLU A 4 -16.18 -13.44 -8.38
C GLU A 4 -15.70 -13.40 -6.93
N TYR A 5 -15.88 -14.50 -6.17
CA TYR A 5 -15.40 -14.58 -4.79
C TYR A 5 -13.89 -14.79 -4.72
N GLU A 6 -13.32 -15.54 -5.68
CA GLU A 6 -11.86 -15.65 -5.89
C GLU A 6 -11.25 -14.36 -6.46
N HIS A 7 -11.99 -13.63 -7.31
CA HIS A 7 -11.57 -12.33 -7.84
C HIS A 7 -11.38 -11.28 -6.74
N LEU A 8 -12.19 -11.35 -5.69
CA LEU A 8 -12.05 -10.51 -4.51
C LEU A 8 -10.92 -10.95 -3.56
N LYS A 9 -10.30 -12.13 -3.78
CA LYS A 9 -9.47 -12.78 -2.75
C LYS A 9 -7.96 -12.81 -2.96
N SER A 10 -7.35 -12.55 -4.13
CA SER A 10 -5.88 -12.66 -4.16
C SER A 10 -5.08 -12.05 -5.30
N GLN A 11 -5.62 -11.15 -6.14
CA GLN A 11 -4.75 -10.55 -7.16
C GLN A 11 -4.20 -9.22 -6.66
N VAL A 12 -2.93 -9.26 -6.25
CA VAL A 12 -2.01 -8.12 -6.43
C VAL A 12 -2.51 -7.32 -7.61
N ASN A 13 -2.96 -6.08 -7.39
CA ASN A 13 -3.52 -5.27 -8.47
C ASN A 13 -2.47 -5.21 -9.59
N PRO A 14 -2.68 -5.90 -10.74
CA PRO A 14 -1.61 -6.11 -11.71
C PRO A 14 -1.20 -4.79 -12.35
N HIS A 15 -2.15 -3.86 -12.43
CA HIS A 15 -1.90 -2.49 -12.87
C HIS A 15 -1.07 -1.70 -11.85
N PHE A 16 -1.32 -1.87 -10.55
CA PHE A 16 -0.47 -1.28 -9.51
C PHE A 16 0.96 -1.81 -9.58
N LEU A 17 1.14 -3.14 -9.71
CA LEU A 17 2.46 -3.75 -9.84
C LEU A 17 3.19 -3.24 -11.08
N PHE A 18 2.53 -3.21 -12.24
CA PHE A 18 3.10 -2.70 -13.48
C PHE A 18 3.54 -1.24 -13.35
N ASN A 19 2.68 -0.37 -12.82
CA ASN A 19 3.03 1.04 -12.59
C ASN A 19 4.17 1.20 -11.58
N SER A 20 4.20 0.33 -10.58
CA SER A 20 5.27 0.35 -9.57
C SER A 20 6.61 0.01 -10.20
N LEU A 21 6.65 -1.00 -11.09
CA LEU A 21 7.86 -1.38 -11.83
C LEU A 21 8.28 -0.29 -12.82
N ASN A 22 7.36 0.38 -13.51
CA ASN A 22 7.71 1.51 -14.39
C ASN A 22 8.34 2.67 -13.61
N THR A 23 7.76 3.00 -12.44
CA THR A 23 8.31 4.03 -11.55
C THR A 23 9.72 3.64 -11.10
N LEU A 24 9.92 2.36 -10.72
CA LEU A 24 11.24 1.85 -10.36
C LEU A 24 12.25 1.97 -11.53
N THR A 25 11.86 1.61 -12.75
CA THR A 25 12.73 1.74 -13.93
C THR A 25 13.19 3.18 -14.12
N ASN A 26 12.29 4.16 -14.00
CA ASN A 26 12.64 5.58 -14.08
C ASN A 26 13.60 5.98 -12.94
N LEU A 27 13.33 5.54 -11.71
CA LEU A 27 14.19 5.83 -10.57
C LEU A 27 15.60 5.23 -10.72
N ILE A 28 15.77 4.09 -11.38
CA ILE A 28 17.09 3.49 -11.61
C ILE A 28 17.97 4.40 -12.49
N GLU A 29 17.36 5.12 -13.43
CA GLU A 29 18.05 6.08 -14.31
C GLU A 29 18.37 7.39 -13.57
N ASP A 30 17.45 7.86 -12.72
CA ASP A 30 17.56 9.15 -12.04
C ASP A 30 18.38 9.10 -10.74
N ASP A 31 18.03 8.21 -9.81
CA ASP A 31 18.66 8.07 -8.49
C ASP A 31 18.62 6.63 -7.97
N LYS A 32 19.78 5.97 -8.01
CA LYS A 32 19.96 4.59 -7.57
C LYS A 32 19.60 4.35 -6.10
N ASN A 33 19.83 5.32 -5.22
CA ASN A 33 19.48 5.19 -3.80
C ASN A 33 17.97 5.26 -3.61
N ALA A 34 17.30 6.17 -4.33
CA ALA A 34 15.85 6.24 -4.35
C ALA A 34 15.23 4.97 -4.92
N ALA A 35 15.80 4.41 -5.99
CA ALA A 35 15.38 3.13 -6.57
C ALA A 35 15.51 1.95 -5.59
N LEU A 36 16.62 1.88 -4.84
CA LEU A 36 16.83 0.86 -3.82
C LEU A 36 15.79 0.98 -2.69
N LEU A 37 15.60 2.20 -2.18
CA LEU A 37 14.60 2.47 -1.15
C LEU A 37 13.19 2.09 -1.64
N TYR A 38 12.83 2.52 -2.85
CA TYR A 38 11.54 2.20 -3.46
C TYR A 38 11.32 0.69 -3.63
N THR A 39 12.35 -0.05 -4.03
CA THR A 39 12.29 -1.51 -4.15
C THR A 39 12.04 -2.19 -2.81
N ASN A 40 12.69 -1.71 -1.74
CA ASN A 40 12.48 -2.22 -0.38
C ASN A 40 11.05 -1.92 0.10
N GLN A 41 10.58 -0.69 -0.08
CA GLN A 41 9.22 -0.26 0.27
C GLN A 41 8.16 -1.10 -0.46
N LEU A 42 8.36 -1.37 -1.76
CA LEU A 42 7.48 -2.23 -2.54
C LEU A 42 7.49 -3.68 -2.04
N SER A 43 8.66 -4.20 -1.66
CA SER A 43 8.81 -5.56 -1.12
C SER A 43 8.12 -5.71 0.24
N ASP A 44 8.27 -4.72 1.13
CA ASP A 44 7.66 -4.72 2.45
C ASP A 44 6.15 -4.58 2.37
N LEU A 45 5.64 -3.75 1.46
CA LEU A 45 4.20 -3.66 1.16
C LEU A 45 3.61 -5.05 0.85
N TYR A 46 4.20 -5.77 -0.11
CA TYR A 46 3.72 -7.11 -0.47
C TYR A 46 3.90 -8.12 0.66
N ARG A 47 5.02 -8.08 1.39
CA ARG A 47 5.27 -8.96 2.54
C ARG A 47 4.20 -8.78 3.62
N ASN A 48 3.85 -7.53 3.93
CA ASN A 48 2.87 -7.19 4.95
C ASN A 48 1.45 -7.54 4.50
N MET A 49 1.11 -7.25 3.24
CA MET A 49 -0.17 -7.70 2.63
C MET A 49 -0.36 -9.22 2.76
N LEU A 50 0.68 -10.00 2.48
CA LEU A 50 0.62 -11.47 2.59
C LEU A 50 0.56 -11.94 4.06
N SER A 51 1.27 -11.26 4.97
CA SER A 51 1.33 -11.61 6.39
C SER A 51 0.00 -11.41 7.11
N PHE A 52 -0.75 -10.38 6.75
CA PHE A 52 -2.00 -10.02 7.41
C PHE A 52 -3.25 -10.63 6.76
N ARG A 53 -3.13 -11.14 5.52
CA ARG A 53 -4.24 -11.68 4.72
C ARG A 53 -5.11 -12.73 5.43
N ASN A 54 -4.50 -13.58 6.23
CA ASN A 54 -5.20 -14.70 6.88
C ASN A 54 -5.67 -14.37 8.31
N ARG A 55 -5.59 -13.11 8.73
CA ARG A 55 -6.06 -12.66 10.04
C ARG A 55 -7.45 -12.04 9.93
N ASP A 56 -8.33 -12.36 10.87
CA ASP A 56 -9.67 -11.77 10.91
C ASP A 56 -9.63 -10.26 11.19
N THR A 57 -8.68 -9.84 12.04
CA THR A 57 -8.45 -8.43 12.38
C THR A 57 -6.98 -8.18 12.67
N ILE A 58 -6.53 -6.95 12.42
CA ILE A 58 -5.24 -6.40 12.85
C ILE A 58 -5.43 -5.09 13.61
N THR A 59 -4.39 -4.65 14.32
CA THR A 59 -4.40 -3.32 14.94
C THR A 59 -4.36 -2.23 13.89
N ILE A 60 -4.84 -1.04 14.22
CA ILE A 60 -4.72 0.13 13.33
C ILE A 60 -3.23 0.46 13.10
N ALA A 61 -2.36 0.23 14.08
CA ALA A 61 -0.91 0.37 13.91
C ALA A 61 -0.34 -0.59 12.83
N GLU A 62 -0.73 -1.86 12.83
CA GLU A 62 -0.31 -2.83 11.79
C GLU A 62 -0.85 -2.45 10.40
N GLU A 63 -2.11 -2.00 10.31
CA GLU A 63 -2.68 -1.49 9.04
C GLU A 63 -1.93 -0.23 8.59
N TRP A 64 -1.46 0.59 9.54
CA TRP A 64 -0.73 1.82 9.25
C TRP A 64 0.63 1.54 8.61
N GLU A 65 1.35 0.50 9.03
CA GLU A 65 2.62 0.10 8.40
C GLU A 65 2.44 -0.19 6.90
N ILE A 66 1.37 -0.92 6.54
CA ILE A 66 1.00 -1.17 5.14
C ILE A 66 0.74 0.16 4.42
N MET A 67 0.01 1.07 5.08
CA MET A 67 -0.35 2.34 4.50
C MET A 67 0.86 3.24 4.23
N GLU A 68 1.85 3.26 5.12
CA GLU A 68 3.06 4.05 4.93
C GLU A 68 3.83 3.59 3.70
N ASN A 69 4.04 2.28 3.53
CA ASN A 69 4.67 1.75 2.33
C ASN A 69 3.83 2.09 1.09
N TYR A 70 2.50 1.89 1.14
CA TYR A 70 1.62 2.15 0.00
C TYR A 70 1.62 3.63 -0.43
N LEU A 71 1.49 4.54 0.52
CA LEU A 71 1.49 5.99 0.29
C LEU A 71 2.84 6.46 -0.24
N TYR A 72 3.96 5.92 0.27
CA TYR A 72 5.28 6.20 -0.28
C TYR A 72 5.35 5.83 -1.77
N ILE A 73 4.90 4.63 -2.14
CA ILE A 73 4.89 4.17 -3.54
C ILE A 73 4.04 5.09 -4.43
N GLN A 74 2.85 5.49 -3.96
CA GLN A 74 2.00 6.41 -4.71
C GLN A 74 2.60 7.81 -4.82
N GLN A 75 3.22 8.31 -3.75
CA GLN A 75 3.88 9.62 -3.73
C GLN A 75 5.08 9.66 -4.69
N SER A 76 5.90 8.60 -4.75
CA SER A 76 7.00 8.51 -5.71
C SER A 76 6.51 8.51 -7.15
N ARG A 77 5.33 7.95 -7.42
CA ARG A 77 4.74 7.91 -8.75
C ARG A 77 4.13 9.24 -9.17
N PHE A 78 3.29 9.82 -8.31
CA PHE A 78 2.54 11.03 -8.65
C PHE A 78 3.30 12.33 -8.32
N GLY A 79 4.38 12.23 -7.54
CA GLY A 79 5.18 13.37 -7.12
C GLY A 79 4.29 14.48 -6.54
N PRO A 80 4.51 15.76 -6.90
CA PRO A 80 3.77 16.89 -6.32
C PRO A 80 2.27 16.92 -6.67
N ALA A 81 1.79 16.09 -7.61
CA ALA A 81 0.38 16.01 -7.95
C ALA A 81 -0.46 15.29 -6.88
N LEU A 82 0.17 14.45 -6.05
CA LEU A 82 -0.47 13.81 -4.91
C LEU A 82 -0.05 14.56 -3.63
N LYS A 83 -1.06 15.04 -2.89
CA LYS A 83 -0.88 15.64 -1.57
C LYS A 83 -1.54 14.75 -0.54
N ILE A 84 -0.76 14.33 0.44
CA ILE A 84 -1.19 13.40 1.48
C ILE A 84 -1.14 14.15 2.80
N GLU A 85 -2.29 14.23 3.48
CA GLU A 85 -2.40 14.75 4.84
C GLU A 85 -2.97 13.64 5.73
N ILE A 86 -2.32 13.43 6.86
CA ILE A 86 -2.62 12.33 7.76
C ILE A 86 -2.84 12.91 9.14
N ASP A 87 -4.06 12.76 9.65
CA ASP A 87 -4.42 13.09 11.02
C ASP A 87 -5.01 11.86 11.70
N VAL A 88 -4.20 11.22 12.55
CA VAL A 88 -4.61 10.01 13.28
C VAL A 88 -4.12 10.11 14.73
N PRO A 89 -5.03 10.22 15.71
CA PRO A 89 -4.67 10.24 17.12
C PRO A 89 -3.98 8.95 17.59
N ASP A 90 -2.82 9.07 18.25
CA ASP A 90 -2.03 7.95 18.75
C ASP A 90 -2.78 6.94 19.65
N PRO A 91 -3.71 7.36 20.55
CA PRO A 91 -4.44 6.41 21.40
C PRO A 91 -5.28 5.38 20.63
N ILE A 92 -5.70 5.73 19.41
CA ILE A 92 -6.54 4.88 18.57
C ILE A 92 -5.70 3.81 17.85
N LYS A 93 -4.47 4.15 17.43
CA LYS A 93 -3.59 3.25 16.67
C LYS A 93 -3.28 1.95 17.40
N ALA A 94 -3.02 2.03 18.72
CA ALA A 94 -2.62 0.88 19.52
C ALA A 94 -3.78 0.04 20.10
N THR A 95 -4.96 0.64 20.26
CA THR A 95 -6.06 0.01 21.04
C THR A 95 -7.21 -0.52 20.20
N LYS A 96 -7.35 -0.05 18.96
CA LYS A 96 -8.44 -0.44 18.07
C LYS A 96 -7.97 -1.43 17.01
N LYS A 97 -8.90 -2.27 16.59
CA LYS A 97 -8.71 -3.28 15.55
C LYS A 97 -9.55 -2.97 14.33
N ILE A 98 -9.08 -3.39 13.18
CA ILE A 98 -9.70 -3.22 11.88
C ILE A 98 -9.55 -4.50 11.05
N ILE A 99 -10.42 -4.68 10.06
CA ILE A 99 -10.24 -5.70 9.03
C ILE A 99 -8.99 -5.31 8.21
N PRO A 100 -8.05 -6.23 7.96
CA PRO A 100 -6.88 -5.93 7.13
C PRO A 100 -7.28 -5.36 5.77
N MET A 101 -6.45 -4.46 5.24
CA MET A 101 -6.60 -3.83 3.92
C MET A 101 -7.79 -2.87 3.78
N ALA A 102 -8.56 -2.63 4.85
CA ALA A 102 -9.71 -1.74 4.80
C ALA A 102 -9.30 -0.28 4.52
N LEU A 103 -8.23 0.22 5.16
CA LEU A 103 -7.75 1.58 4.89
C LEU A 103 -7.11 1.67 3.52
N GLN A 104 -6.34 0.64 3.14
CA GLN A 104 -5.72 0.58 1.82
C GLN A 104 -6.75 0.66 0.70
N LEU A 105 -7.88 -0.05 0.82
CA LEU A 105 -8.97 0.00 -0.15
C LEU A 105 -9.58 1.40 -0.28
N LEU A 106 -9.79 2.08 0.85
CA LEU A 106 -10.35 3.44 0.86
C LEU A 106 -9.40 4.44 0.21
N VAL A 107 -8.11 4.38 0.56
CA VAL A 107 -7.09 5.26 -0.01
C VAL A 107 -6.88 4.98 -1.50
N GLU A 108 -6.86 3.71 -1.91
CA GLU A 108 -6.76 3.34 -3.32
C GLU A 108 -7.91 3.93 -4.14
N ASN A 109 -9.13 3.89 -3.61
CA ASN A 109 -10.28 4.51 -4.27
C ASN A 109 -10.17 6.02 -4.34
N ALA A 110 -9.72 6.69 -3.27
CA ALA A 110 -9.54 8.13 -3.24
C ALA A 110 -8.42 8.65 -4.17
N ILE A 111 -7.41 7.83 -4.46
CA ILE A 111 -6.36 8.19 -5.44
C ILE A 111 -6.84 7.98 -6.88
N LYS A 112 -7.75 7.02 -7.11
CA LYS A 112 -8.28 6.71 -8.45
C LYS A 112 -9.37 7.67 -8.92
N HIS A 113 -10.18 8.20 -8.01
CA HIS A 113 -11.42 8.93 -8.29
C HIS A 113 -11.40 10.32 -7.66
#